data_AF-A0A2E6CEL7-F1
#
_entry.id   AF-A0A2E6CEL7-F1
#
_cell.length_a   1.000
_cell.length_b   1.000
_cell.length_c   1.000
_cell.angle_alpha   90.00
_cell.angle_beta   90.00
_cell.angle_gamma   90.00
#
_symmetry.space_group_name_H-M   'P 1'
#
loop_
_entity.id
_entity.type
_entity.pdbx_description
1 polymer ?
#
loop_
_entity_poly.entity_id
_entity_poly.type
_entity_poly.pdbx_seq_one_letter_code
_entity_poly.pdbx_strand_id
1 'polypeptide(L)'
;MSYAVTICIVALASLLADRVWADVGQIGVLRTEAREARSACDWLEKQRRLIVVQAESLSTYIDSLKATDDELEELQEALRASLGLEQQLVEIDHSLDRAKAREDSLTDQLRLEYDWEIGVLIQQLQGRSDSGLLTQLMVYQEAREELGMRTSQAVLRYDEGMDIERDDGPDEIRQKLELMEDLGKRLERDIRIITRRLSRLEEAYRLRLAMQSFIRGQQGRQRGAASQKALTFVMPLVAESEKSRGAAFILRTQGNEGKALDGVPGEEMLLEIHKWKVRLQEVDQLKAVVRERSATFRKYLQDMLRGPDD
;
A
#
# COMPACT_ATOMS: atom_id res chain seq x y z
N MET A 1 -47.61 -5.00 12.36
CA MET A 1 -46.46 -5.80 11.87
C MET A 1 -45.49 -4.99 10.98
N SER A 2 -45.90 -3.91 10.30
CA SER A 2 -45.01 -3.16 9.37
C SER A 2 -44.07 -2.10 9.97
N TYR A 3 -44.26 -1.66 11.22
CA TYR A 3 -43.43 -0.58 11.80
C TYR A 3 -42.15 -1.08 12.49
N ALA A 4 -42.11 -2.33 12.94
CA ALA A 4 -40.92 -2.90 13.59
C ALA A 4 -39.79 -3.18 12.57
N VAL A 5 -40.14 -3.59 11.35
CA VAL A 5 -39.17 -3.92 10.30
C VAL A 5 -38.52 -2.66 9.72
N THR A 6 -39.27 -1.56 9.57
CA THR A 6 -38.72 -0.28 9.10
C THR A 6 -37.82 0.40 10.13
N ILE A 7 -38.13 0.28 11.43
CA ILE A 7 -37.25 0.80 12.50
C ILE A 7 -35.94 -0.01 12.57
N CYS A 8 -35.98 -1.33 12.37
CA CYS A 8 -34.75 -2.15 12.31
C CYS A 8 -33.86 -1.81 11.11
N ILE A 9 -34.43 -1.51 9.94
CA ILE A 9 -33.64 -1.15 8.74
C ILE A 9 -32.99 0.23 8.88
N VAL A 10 -33.69 1.20 9.48
CA VAL A 10 -33.13 2.54 9.72
C VAL A 10 -32.04 2.48 10.79
N ALA A 11 -32.21 1.71 11.87
CA ALA A 11 -31.18 1.53 12.88
C ALA A 11 -29.93 0.80 12.34
N LEU A 12 -30.11 -0.19 11.44
CA LEU A 12 -28.98 -0.87 10.78
C LEU A 12 -28.24 0.05 9.80
N ALA A 13 -28.97 0.93 9.09
CA ALA A 13 -28.37 1.92 8.19
C ALA A 13 -27.61 3.00 8.96
N SER A 14 -28.10 3.42 10.14
CA SER A 14 -27.40 4.36 11.02
C SER A 14 -26.14 3.75 11.65
N LEU A 15 -26.18 2.47 12.06
CA LEU A 15 -25.01 1.75 12.57
C LEU A 15 -23.93 1.50 11.51
N LEU A 16 -24.30 1.43 10.23
CA LEU A 16 -23.34 1.35 9.11
C LEU A 16 -22.77 2.73 8.74
N ALA A 17 -23.55 3.80 8.85
CA ALA A 17 -23.09 5.16 8.55
C ALA A 17 -22.10 5.71 9.60
N ASP A 18 -22.27 5.36 10.88
CA ASP A 18 -21.34 5.76 11.95
C ASP A 18 -19.99 5.03 11.87
N ARG A 19 -19.92 3.83 11.26
CA ARG A 19 -18.64 3.13 11.03
C ARG A 19 -17.82 3.78 9.91
N VAL A 20 -18.46 4.23 8.84
CA VAL A 20 -17.79 4.89 7.70
C VAL A 20 -17.05 6.18 8.10
N TRP A 21 -17.49 6.87 9.16
CA TRP A 21 -16.80 8.06 9.66
C TRP A 21 -15.74 7.77 10.74
N ALA A 22 -15.86 6.66 11.45
CA ALA A 22 -14.82 6.18 12.37
C ALA A 22 -13.60 5.58 11.63
N ASP A 23 -13.83 4.91 10.49
CA ASP A 23 -12.79 4.22 9.69
C ASP A 23 -11.79 5.15 9.00
N VAL A 24 -12.21 6.35 8.56
CA VAL A 24 -11.27 7.36 8.02
C VAL A 24 -10.28 7.81 9.09
N GLY A 25 -10.70 7.81 10.37
CA GLY A 25 -9.84 8.04 11.51
C GLY A 25 -8.84 6.91 11.74
N GLN A 26 -9.25 5.66 11.55
CA GLN A 26 -8.43 4.47 11.77
C GLN A 26 -7.22 4.41 10.83
N ILE A 27 -7.40 4.68 9.52
CA ILE A 27 -6.28 4.79 8.57
C ILE A 27 -5.32 5.92 8.99
N GLY A 28 -5.86 7.05 9.47
CA GLY A 28 -5.07 8.18 9.96
C GLY A 28 -4.20 7.80 11.16
N VAL A 29 -4.79 7.13 12.16
CA VAL A 29 -4.10 6.66 13.37
C VAL A 29 -3.02 5.64 13.00
N LEU A 30 -3.36 4.63 12.20
CA LEU A 30 -2.41 3.61 11.75
C LEU A 30 -1.23 4.22 10.97
N ARG A 31 -1.48 5.26 10.14
CA ARG A 31 -0.41 6.00 9.45
C ARG A 31 0.51 6.71 10.42
N THR A 32 -0.03 7.35 11.47
CA THR A 32 0.79 8.01 12.48
C THR A 32 1.63 7.01 13.25
N GLU A 33 1.03 5.89 13.68
CA GLU A 33 1.74 4.83 14.40
C GLU A 33 2.84 4.19 13.53
N ALA A 34 2.57 3.93 12.25
CA ALA A 34 3.56 3.37 11.33
C ALA A 34 4.74 4.34 11.14
N ARG A 35 4.47 5.65 11.08
CA ARG A 35 5.52 6.68 10.98
C ARG A 35 6.38 6.75 12.23
N GLU A 36 5.77 6.62 13.40
CA GLU A 36 6.47 6.56 14.68
C GLU A 36 7.34 5.31 14.78
N ALA A 37 6.80 4.14 14.41
CA ALA A 37 7.54 2.87 14.39
C ALA A 37 8.77 2.95 13.46
N ARG A 38 8.60 3.46 12.23
CA ARG A 38 9.72 3.69 11.31
C ARG A 38 10.76 4.66 11.88
N SER A 39 10.32 5.75 12.51
CA SER A 39 11.22 6.71 13.13
C SER A 39 12.03 6.08 14.28
N ALA A 40 11.41 5.17 15.04
CA ALA A 40 12.08 4.39 16.07
C ALA A 40 13.11 3.42 15.48
N CYS A 41 12.78 2.72 14.38
CA CYS A 41 13.73 1.89 13.62
C CYS A 41 14.96 2.72 13.17
N ASP A 42 14.74 3.86 12.52
CA ASP A 42 15.80 4.74 12.03
C ASP A 42 16.71 5.23 13.17
N TRP A 43 16.11 5.55 14.33
CA TRP A 43 16.87 5.95 15.51
C TRP A 43 17.70 4.81 16.08
N LEU A 44 17.12 3.61 16.23
CA LEU A 44 17.83 2.41 16.71
C LEU A 44 18.97 2.02 15.76
N GLU A 45 18.76 2.10 14.44
CA GLU A 45 19.82 1.84 13.45
C GLU A 45 20.97 2.85 13.51
N LYS A 46 20.69 4.10 13.87
CA LYS A 46 21.74 5.10 14.13
C LYS A 46 22.51 4.77 15.40
N GLN A 47 21.82 4.41 16.49
CA GLN A 47 22.46 4.00 17.74
C GLN A 47 23.34 2.76 17.54
N ARG A 48 22.83 1.74 16.85
CA ARG A 48 23.59 0.54 16.49
C ARG A 48 24.90 0.88 15.77
N ARG A 49 24.85 1.77 14.78
CA ARG A 49 26.04 2.24 14.05
C ARG A 49 27.05 2.94 14.95
N LEU A 50 26.59 3.76 15.89
CA LEU A 50 27.48 4.42 16.85
C LEU A 50 28.19 3.40 17.75
N ILE A 51 27.46 2.40 18.27
CA ILE A 51 28.07 1.35 19.10
C ILE A 51 29.07 0.51 18.31
N VAL A 52 28.77 0.17 17.05
CA VAL A 52 29.71 -0.58 16.20
C VAL A 52 31.02 0.20 16.01
N VAL A 53 30.95 1.51 15.73
CA VAL A 53 32.15 2.36 15.61
C VAL A 53 32.92 2.44 16.93
N GLN A 54 32.22 2.54 18.06
CA GLN A 54 32.85 2.51 19.38
C GLN A 54 33.56 1.17 19.64
N ALA A 55 32.91 0.05 19.32
CA ALA A 55 33.46 -1.29 19.47
C ALA A 55 34.71 -1.48 18.58
N GLU A 56 34.69 -1.00 17.34
CA GLU A 56 35.88 -1.01 16.46
C GLU A 56 37.04 -0.21 17.06
N SER A 57 36.77 1.01 17.56
CA SER A 57 37.81 1.82 18.21
C SER A 57 38.39 1.15 19.46
N LEU A 58 37.52 0.54 20.28
CA LEU A 58 37.93 -0.15 21.49
C LEU A 58 38.71 -1.43 21.18
N SER A 59 38.33 -2.16 20.12
CA SER A 59 39.09 -3.31 19.62
C SER A 59 40.51 -2.91 19.23
N THR A 60 40.66 -1.81 18.49
CA THR A 60 42.01 -1.33 18.11
C THR A 60 42.84 -0.90 19.33
N TYR A 61 42.20 -0.32 20.35
CA TYR A 61 42.86 0.04 21.60
C TYR A 61 43.28 -1.21 22.40
N ILE A 62 42.41 -2.21 22.52
CA ILE A 62 42.73 -3.50 23.15
C ILE A 62 43.91 -4.17 22.43
N ASP A 63 43.92 -4.18 21.10
CA ASP A 63 45.02 -4.78 20.35
C ASP A 63 46.34 -4.02 20.53
N SER A 64 46.29 -2.70 20.75
CA SER A 64 47.47 -1.91 21.12
C SER A 64 47.98 -2.25 22.52
N LEU A 65 47.07 -2.38 23.50
CA LEU A 65 47.41 -2.75 24.89
C LEU A 65 47.98 -4.17 24.99
N LYS A 66 47.51 -5.11 24.16
CA LYS A 66 48.07 -6.47 24.09
C LYS A 66 49.51 -6.49 23.57
N ALA A 67 49.92 -5.46 22.81
CA ALA A 67 51.28 -5.35 22.29
C ALA A 67 52.27 -4.78 23.33
N THR A 68 51.76 -4.14 24.39
CA THR A 68 52.51 -3.57 25.52
C THR A 68 52.25 -4.38 26.81
N ASP A 69 53.19 -5.24 27.19
CA ASP A 69 53.05 -6.23 28.29
C ASP A 69 52.90 -5.61 29.71
N ASP A 70 53.04 -4.30 29.86
CA ASP A 70 53.12 -3.60 31.16
C ASP A 70 51.78 -2.96 31.62
N GLU A 71 50.70 -3.02 30.83
CA GLU A 71 49.42 -2.30 31.08
C GLU A 71 48.23 -3.24 31.35
N LEU A 72 48.43 -4.25 32.20
CA LEU A 72 47.44 -5.31 32.49
C LEU A 72 46.09 -4.77 33.03
N GLU A 73 46.12 -3.72 33.84
CA GLU A 73 44.90 -3.14 34.45
C GLU A 73 44.03 -2.42 33.41
N GLU A 74 44.65 -1.62 32.54
CA GLU A 74 43.98 -0.93 31.43
C GLU A 74 43.39 -1.93 30.43
N LEU A 75 44.10 -3.04 30.16
CA LEU A 75 43.60 -4.12 29.31
C LEU A 75 42.35 -4.77 29.90
N GLN A 76 42.32 -5.03 31.21
CA GLN A 76 41.14 -5.59 31.87
C GLN A 76 39.96 -4.63 31.85
N GLU A 77 40.20 -3.32 32.01
CA GLU A 77 39.14 -2.32 31.92
C GLU A 77 38.59 -2.20 30.49
N ALA A 78 39.46 -2.18 29.48
CA ALA A 78 39.05 -2.18 28.07
C ALA A 78 38.25 -3.43 27.69
N LEU A 79 38.63 -4.62 28.17
CA LEU A 79 37.88 -5.85 27.96
C LEU A 79 36.49 -5.82 28.63
N ARG A 80 36.37 -5.26 29.84
CA ARG A 80 35.07 -5.05 30.50
C ARG A 80 34.20 -4.07 29.71
N ALA A 81 34.79 -3.00 29.21
CA ALA A 81 34.09 -2.04 28.36
C ALA A 81 33.60 -2.69 27.06
N SER A 82 34.40 -3.59 26.45
CA SER A 82 34.04 -4.35 25.25
C SER A 82 32.82 -5.22 25.50
N LEU A 83 32.82 -5.97 26.59
CA LEU A 83 31.68 -6.80 26.99
C LEU A 83 30.42 -5.95 27.26
N GLY A 84 30.57 -4.75 27.82
CA GLY A 84 29.47 -3.80 27.99
C GLY A 84 28.89 -3.31 26.66
N LEU A 85 29.73 -3.02 25.67
CA LEU A 85 29.27 -2.63 24.31
C LEU A 85 28.57 -3.79 23.58
N GLU A 86 29.07 -5.02 23.73
CA GLU A 86 28.41 -6.20 23.17
C GLU A 86 27.00 -6.40 23.75
N GLN A 87 26.85 -6.26 25.08
CA GLN A 87 25.54 -6.34 25.74
C GLN A 87 24.58 -5.26 25.22
N GLN A 88 25.05 -4.03 25.10
CA GLN A 88 24.25 -2.93 24.54
C GLN A 88 23.85 -3.18 23.08
N LEU A 89 24.75 -3.75 22.27
CA LEU A 89 24.47 -4.09 20.88
C LEU A 89 23.39 -5.16 20.78
N VAL A 90 23.46 -6.20 21.62
CA VAL A 90 22.42 -7.24 21.71
C VAL A 90 21.07 -6.63 22.09
N GLU A 91 21.02 -5.72 23.07
CA GLU A 91 19.77 -5.05 23.48
C GLU A 91 19.18 -4.18 22.37
N ILE A 92 20.03 -3.45 21.62
CA ILE A 92 19.61 -2.66 20.46
C ILE A 92 19.07 -3.57 19.36
N ASP A 93 19.76 -4.66 19.04
CA ASP A 93 19.33 -5.60 18.01
C ASP A 93 17.97 -6.22 18.37
N HIS A 94 17.75 -6.66 19.61
CA HIS A 94 16.43 -7.14 20.06
C HIS A 94 15.35 -6.06 20.00
N SER A 95 15.69 -4.81 20.30
CA SER A 95 14.74 -3.69 20.24
C SER A 95 14.40 -3.32 18.80
N LEU A 96 15.37 -3.41 17.91
CA LEU A 96 15.24 -3.18 16.48
C LEU A 96 14.39 -4.27 15.82
N ASP A 97 14.59 -5.54 16.18
CA ASP A 97 13.74 -6.65 15.70
C ASP A 97 12.28 -6.47 16.13
N ARG A 98 12.04 -6.09 17.40
CA ARG A 98 10.69 -5.77 17.89
C ARG A 98 10.07 -4.57 17.17
N ALA A 99 10.85 -3.52 16.93
CA ALA A 99 10.38 -2.32 16.23
C ALA A 99 10.03 -2.63 14.76
N LYS A 100 10.87 -3.42 14.08
CA LYS A 100 10.62 -3.89 12.71
C LYS A 100 9.37 -4.78 12.64
N ALA A 101 9.21 -5.73 13.56
CA ALA A 101 8.01 -6.56 13.62
C ALA A 101 6.74 -5.72 13.81
N ARG A 102 6.81 -4.64 14.62
CA ARG A 102 5.70 -3.69 14.79
C ARG A 102 5.45 -2.86 13.53
N GLU A 103 6.49 -2.31 12.89
CA GLU A 103 6.35 -1.58 11.62
C GLU A 103 5.72 -2.47 10.54
N ASP A 104 6.15 -3.73 10.46
CA ASP A 104 5.64 -4.72 9.53
C ASP A 104 4.16 -5.01 9.79
N SER A 105 3.77 -5.25 11.04
CA SER A 105 2.37 -5.46 11.43
C SER A 105 1.49 -4.25 11.13
N LEU A 106 1.96 -3.03 11.40
CA LEU A 106 1.20 -1.81 11.12
C LEU A 106 1.05 -1.57 9.60
N THR A 107 2.09 -1.90 8.84
CA THR A 107 2.05 -1.83 7.37
C THR A 107 1.02 -2.81 6.81
N ASP A 108 0.96 -4.03 7.34
CA ASP A 108 -0.03 -5.02 6.91
C ASP A 108 -1.46 -4.63 7.29
N GLN A 109 -1.67 -4.08 8.49
CA GLN A 109 -2.96 -3.53 8.88
C GLN A 109 -3.39 -2.39 7.96
N LEU A 110 -2.50 -1.43 7.68
CA LEU A 110 -2.78 -0.34 6.73
C LEU A 110 -3.20 -0.86 5.36
N ARG A 111 -2.54 -1.90 4.85
CA ARG A 111 -2.90 -2.51 3.56
C ARG A 111 -4.33 -3.06 3.59
N LEU A 112 -4.70 -3.81 4.63
CA LEU A 112 -6.04 -4.37 4.78
C LEU A 112 -7.11 -3.28 4.83
N GLU A 113 -6.87 -2.21 5.59
CA GLU A 113 -7.80 -1.09 5.69
C GLU A 113 -7.98 -0.37 4.35
N TYR A 114 -6.89 -0.13 3.60
CA TYR A 114 -6.99 0.41 2.25
C TYR A 114 -7.73 -0.53 1.30
N ASP A 115 -7.41 -1.83 1.32
CA ASP A 115 -8.05 -2.81 0.43
C ASP A 115 -9.56 -2.87 0.69
N TRP A 116 -9.97 -2.81 1.96
CA TRP A 116 -11.38 -2.71 2.35
C TRP A 116 -12.04 -1.43 1.85
N GLU A 117 -11.44 -0.26 2.14
CA GLU A 117 -12.02 1.05 1.79
C GLU A 117 -12.06 1.27 0.27
N ILE A 118 -11.05 0.80 -0.47
CA ILE A 118 -11.05 0.76 -1.93
C ILE A 118 -12.22 -0.10 -2.45
N GLY A 119 -12.46 -1.27 -1.84
CA GLY A 119 -13.59 -2.13 -2.17
C GLY A 119 -14.94 -1.44 -1.95
N VAL A 120 -15.11 -0.76 -0.81
CA VAL A 120 -16.29 0.03 -0.47
C VAL A 120 -16.52 1.15 -1.50
N LEU A 121 -15.49 1.93 -1.82
CA LEU A 121 -15.56 3.00 -2.82
C LEU A 121 -15.92 2.48 -4.21
N ILE A 122 -15.35 1.36 -4.64
CA ILE A 122 -15.70 0.71 -5.91
C ILE A 122 -17.17 0.28 -5.93
N GLN A 123 -17.70 -0.24 -4.82
CA GLN A 123 -19.10 -0.65 -4.73
C GLN A 123 -20.05 0.56 -4.74
N GLN A 124 -19.70 1.63 -4.04
CA GLN A 124 -20.47 2.89 -4.05
C GLN A 124 -20.51 3.53 -5.44
N LEU A 125 -19.36 3.57 -6.13
CA LEU A 125 -19.22 4.11 -7.48
C LEU A 125 -19.95 3.28 -8.56
N GLN A 126 -20.24 2.00 -8.30
CA GLN A 126 -21.11 1.19 -9.18
C GLN A 126 -22.59 1.63 -9.10
N GLY A 127 -23.03 2.10 -7.94
CA GLY A 127 -24.41 2.54 -7.72
C GLY A 127 -24.64 4.01 -8.11
N ARG A 128 -23.62 4.87 -7.97
CA ARG A 128 -23.69 6.31 -8.27
C ARG A 128 -22.32 6.81 -8.74
N SER A 129 -22.27 7.48 -9.89
CA SER A 129 -21.05 8.19 -10.32
C SER A 129 -20.91 9.47 -9.50
N ASP A 130 -19.83 9.57 -8.73
CA ASP A 130 -19.46 10.76 -7.96
C ASP A 130 -17.96 11.03 -8.15
N SER A 131 -17.65 12.21 -8.69
CA SER A 131 -16.27 12.63 -8.97
C SER A 131 -15.43 12.81 -7.70
N GLY A 132 -16.06 13.15 -6.57
CA GLY A 132 -15.41 13.22 -5.27
C GLY A 132 -14.97 11.84 -4.79
N LEU A 133 -15.87 10.86 -4.84
CA LEU A 133 -15.55 9.46 -4.48
C LEU A 133 -14.51 8.85 -5.42
N LEU A 134 -14.55 9.19 -6.71
CA LEU A 134 -13.54 8.74 -7.67
C LEU A 134 -12.16 9.32 -7.35
N THR A 135 -12.09 10.60 -6.95
CA THR A 135 -10.83 11.23 -6.52
C THR A 135 -10.29 10.58 -5.25
N GLN A 136 -11.17 10.29 -4.28
CA GLN A 136 -10.78 9.57 -3.06
C GLN A 136 -10.26 8.16 -3.38
N LEU A 137 -10.91 7.44 -4.30
CA LEU A 137 -10.45 6.14 -4.79
C LEU A 137 -9.04 6.23 -5.38
N MET A 138 -8.76 7.26 -6.18
CA MET A 138 -7.40 7.49 -6.73
C MET A 138 -6.37 7.66 -5.62
N VAL A 139 -6.65 8.50 -4.62
CA VAL A 139 -5.73 8.77 -3.51
C VAL A 139 -5.47 7.51 -2.67
N TYR A 140 -6.50 6.72 -2.39
CA TYR A 140 -6.33 5.48 -1.64
C TYR A 140 -5.62 4.40 -2.44
N GLN A 141 -5.85 4.30 -3.73
CA GLN A 141 -5.08 3.37 -4.58
C GLN A 141 -3.61 3.75 -4.68
N GLU A 142 -3.28 5.03 -4.84
CA GLU A 142 -1.88 5.49 -4.84
C GLU A 142 -1.21 5.19 -3.49
N ALA A 143 -1.86 5.54 -2.38
CA ALA A 143 -1.35 5.22 -1.05
C ALA A 143 -1.18 3.70 -0.83
N ARG A 144 -2.08 2.89 -1.38
CA ARG A 144 -2.00 1.43 -1.29
C ARG A 144 -0.87 0.85 -2.13
N GLU A 145 -0.62 1.42 -3.32
CA GLU A 145 0.50 1.08 -4.20
C GLU A 145 1.84 1.42 -3.53
N GLU A 146 1.94 2.57 -2.84
CA GLU A 146 3.14 2.99 -2.10
C GLU A 146 3.51 2.04 -0.95
N LEU A 147 2.52 1.44 -0.28
CA LEU A 147 2.78 0.42 0.74
C LEU A 147 3.38 -0.85 0.14
N GLY A 148 3.32 -1.05 -1.18
CA GLY A 148 3.88 -2.20 -1.86
C GLY A 148 3.19 -3.52 -1.51
N MET A 149 3.87 -4.62 -1.88
CA MET A 149 3.37 -5.98 -1.75
C MET A 149 4.17 -6.72 -0.67
N ARG A 150 3.50 -7.26 0.35
CA ARG A 150 3.99 -8.45 1.05
C ARG A 150 2.92 -9.51 1.04
N THR A 151 3.38 -10.75 1.20
CA THR A 151 2.54 -11.89 1.49
C THR A 151 2.00 -11.76 2.91
N SER A 152 0.89 -11.03 3.07
CA SER A 152 0.10 -11.16 4.29
C SER A 152 -0.46 -12.59 4.30
N GLN A 153 -0.18 -13.36 5.35
CA GLN A 153 -0.77 -14.69 5.59
C GLN A 153 -2.32 -14.65 5.65
N ALA A 154 -2.90 -13.46 5.80
CA ALA A 154 -4.31 -13.26 5.92
C ALA A 154 -5.03 -13.45 4.58
N VAL A 155 -5.64 -14.62 4.45
CA VAL A 155 -6.87 -14.86 3.67
C VAL A 155 -6.67 -14.97 2.16
N LEU A 156 -6.01 -16.04 1.74
CA LEU A 156 -6.27 -16.59 0.41
C LEU A 156 -7.17 -17.81 0.56
N ARG A 157 -8.34 -17.78 -0.08
CA ARG A 157 -9.31 -18.90 -0.17
C ARG A 157 -8.75 -20.18 -0.82
N TYR A 158 -7.45 -20.25 -1.10
CA TYR A 158 -6.74 -21.41 -1.63
C TYR A 158 -6.04 -22.23 -0.53
N ASP A 159 -6.27 -21.90 0.75
CA ASP A 159 -5.62 -22.53 1.90
C ASP A 159 -6.17 -23.91 2.25
N GLU A 160 -7.41 -24.23 1.85
CA GLU A 160 -7.99 -25.55 2.13
C GLU A 160 -7.21 -26.66 1.38
N GLY A 161 -6.36 -27.37 2.12
CA GLY A 161 -5.59 -28.54 1.65
C GLY A 161 -4.20 -28.24 1.07
N MET A 162 -3.73 -26.99 1.11
CA MET A 162 -2.43 -26.56 0.55
C MET A 162 -1.38 -26.22 1.62
N ASP A 163 -1.55 -26.78 2.81
CA ASP A 163 -0.59 -26.75 3.91
C ASP A 163 0.09 -28.12 4.07
N ILE A 164 1.26 -28.11 4.73
CA ILE A 164 1.97 -29.34 5.09
C ILE A 164 1.32 -29.90 6.35
N GLU A 165 0.72 -31.07 6.24
CA GLU A 165 0.15 -31.82 7.35
C GLU A 165 1.22 -32.71 7.99
N ARG A 166 1.03 -33.08 9.27
CA ARG A 166 1.99 -33.95 9.98
C ARG A 166 2.12 -35.34 9.36
N ASP A 167 1.08 -35.78 8.67
CA ASP A 167 1.00 -37.10 8.04
C ASP A 167 1.37 -37.05 6.54
N ASP A 168 1.72 -35.87 6.00
CA ASP A 168 2.14 -35.75 4.60
C ASP A 168 3.51 -36.42 4.39
N GLY A 169 3.51 -37.49 3.58
CA GLY A 169 4.74 -38.12 3.11
C GLY A 169 5.42 -37.33 1.98
N PRO A 170 6.62 -37.76 1.56
CA PRO A 170 7.39 -37.07 0.53
C PRO A 170 6.66 -37.02 -0.83
N ASP A 171 5.81 -38.00 -1.14
CA ASP A 171 5.08 -38.04 -2.40
C ASP A 171 3.84 -37.12 -2.37
N GLU A 172 3.14 -37.03 -1.25
CA GLU A 172 2.06 -36.07 -1.03
C GLU A 172 2.57 -34.62 -1.16
N ILE A 173 3.75 -34.34 -0.58
CA ILE A 173 4.38 -33.01 -0.66
C ILE A 173 4.80 -32.70 -2.09
N ARG A 174 5.31 -33.68 -2.85
CA ARG A 174 5.60 -33.51 -4.29
C ARG A 174 4.35 -33.19 -5.09
N GLN A 175 3.24 -33.89 -4.84
CA GLN A 175 1.97 -33.63 -5.52
C GLN A 175 1.44 -32.23 -5.20
N LYS A 176 1.44 -31.82 -3.93
CA LYS A 176 1.07 -30.46 -3.51
C LYS A 176 1.98 -29.40 -4.16
N LEU A 177 3.29 -29.67 -4.28
CA LEU A 177 4.24 -28.79 -4.96
C LEU A 177 3.93 -28.64 -6.46
N GLU A 178 3.63 -29.74 -7.16
CA GLU A 178 3.26 -29.71 -8.58
C GLU A 178 1.99 -28.88 -8.80
N LEU A 179 0.98 -29.06 -7.95
CA LEU A 179 -0.25 -28.26 -7.97
C LEU A 179 0.03 -26.76 -7.74
N MET A 180 0.94 -26.42 -6.82
CA MET A 180 1.36 -25.04 -6.60
C MET A 180 2.07 -24.44 -7.81
N GLU A 181 2.94 -25.20 -8.48
CA GLU A 181 3.64 -24.72 -9.67
C GLU A 181 2.67 -24.46 -10.83
N ASP A 182 1.68 -25.33 -11.02
CA ASP A 182 0.64 -25.15 -12.03
C ASP A 182 -0.30 -23.98 -11.71
N LEU A 183 -0.65 -23.80 -10.44
CA LEU A 183 -1.36 -22.60 -9.98
C LEU A 183 -0.52 -21.34 -10.25
N GLY A 184 0.78 -21.37 -9.97
CA GLY A 184 1.71 -20.28 -10.25
C GLY A 184 1.73 -19.91 -11.75
N LYS A 185 1.78 -20.91 -12.64
CA LYS A 185 1.69 -20.70 -14.10
C LYS A 185 0.34 -20.10 -14.51
N ARG A 186 -0.76 -20.54 -13.88
CA ARG A 186 -2.11 -20.01 -14.14
C ARG A 186 -2.22 -18.54 -13.72
N LEU A 187 -1.81 -18.21 -12.50
CA LEU A 187 -1.82 -16.84 -12.01
C LEU A 187 -0.97 -15.92 -12.89
N GLU A 188 0.16 -16.41 -13.41
CA GLU A 188 0.97 -15.64 -14.36
C GLU A 188 0.29 -15.40 -15.72
N ARG A 189 -0.51 -16.36 -16.20
CA ARG A 189 -1.37 -16.12 -17.37
C ARG A 189 -2.43 -15.07 -17.07
N ASP A 190 -3.05 -15.14 -15.90
CA ASP A 190 -4.09 -14.18 -15.49
C ASP A 190 -3.51 -12.76 -15.38
N ILE A 191 -2.33 -12.60 -14.76
CA ILE A 191 -1.59 -11.33 -14.73
C ILE A 191 -1.39 -10.78 -16.14
N ARG A 192 -0.84 -11.59 -17.06
CA ARG A 192 -0.62 -11.16 -18.45
C ARG A 192 -1.91 -10.71 -19.14
N ILE A 193 -3.04 -11.38 -18.87
CA ILE A 193 -4.34 -11.02 -19.43
C ILE A 193 -4.82 -9.68 -18.86
N ILE A 194 -4.76 -9.52 -17.53
CA ILE A 194 -5.17 -8.31 -16.83
C ILE A 194 -4.32 -7.12 -17.28
N THR A 195 -2.99 -7.25 -17.30
CA THR A 195 -2.07 -6.17 -17.72
C THR A 195 -2.36 -5.72 -19.15
N ARG A 196 -2.62 -6.64 -20.09
CA ARG A 196 -3.00 -6.29 -21.47
C ARG A 196 -4.33 -5.55 -21.51
N ARG A 197 -5.32 -5.97 -20.72
CA ARG A 197 -6.63 -5.32 -20.66
C ARG A 197 -6.50 -3.90 -20.09
N LEU A 198 -5.72 -3.76 -19.02
CA LEU A 198 -5.47 -2.50 -18.34
C LEU A 198 -4.74 -1.51 -19.25
N SER A 199 -3.68 -1.93 -19.95
CA SER A 199 -2.98 -1.11 -20.95
C SER A 199 -3.92 -0.60 -22.05
N ARG A 200 -4.80 -1.46 -22.58
CA ARG A 200 -5.79 -1.03 -23.59
C ARG A 200 -6.79 -0.01 -23.04
N LEU A 201 -7.23 -0.16 -21.79
CA LEU A 201 -8.16 0.78 -21.15
C LEU A 201 -7.47 2.12 -20.88
N GLU A 202 -6.24 2.12 -20.39
CA GLU A 202 -5.46 3.33 -20.17
C GLU A 202 -5.18 4.08 -21.48
N GLU A 203 -4.85 3.37 -22.56
CA GLU A 203 -4.68 3.95 -23.90
C GLU A 203 -6.00 4.56 -24.40
N ALA A 204 -7.11 3.84 -24.30
CA ALA A 204 -8.42 4.35 -24.67
C ALA A 204 -8.80 5.61 -23.86
N TYR A 205 -8.49 5.62 -22.57
CA TYR A 205 -8.72 6.76 -21.69
C TYR A 205 -7.88 7.97 -22.10
N ARG A 206 -6.57 7.79 -22.34
CA ARG A 206 -5.67 8.84 -22.84
C ARG A 206 -6.13 9.41 -24.18
N LEU A 207 -6.54 8.55 -25.12
CA LEU A 207 -7.06 8.97 -26.42
C LEU A 207 -8.34 9.79 -26.27
N ARG A 208 -9.22 9.41 -25.34
CA ARG A 208 -10.47 10.14 -25.06
C ARG A 208 -10.20 11.53 -24.48
N LEU A 209 -9.26 11.63 -23.54
CA LEU A 209 -8.79 12.91 -23.00
C LEU A 209 -8.17 13.81 -24.08
N ALA A 210 -7.31 13.24 -24.94
CA ALA A 210 -6.69 13.96 -26.06
C ALA A 210 -7.74 14.45 -27.08
N MET A 211 -8.74 13.62 -27.37
CA MET A 211 -9.84 14.00 -28.26
C MET A 211 -10.71 15.11 -27.64
N GLN A 212 -10.95 15.06 -26.33
CA GLN A 212 -11.71 16.09 -25.62
C GLN A 212 -10.98 17.43 -25.59
N SER A 213 -9.66 17.42 -25.31
CA SER A 213 -8.85 18.64 -25.35
C SER A 213 -8.79 19.24 -26.76
N PHE A 214 -8.72 18.39 -27.79
CA PHE A 214 -8.81 18.80 -29.19
C PHE A 214 -10.16 19.44 -29.54
N ILE A 215 -11.29 18.79 -29.18
CA ILE A 215 -12.64 19.33 -29.42
C ILE A 215 -12.82 20.67 -28.70
N ARG A 216 -12.39 20.77 -27.44
CA ARG A 216 -12.45 22.02 -26.66
C ARG A 216 -11.60 23.11 -27.30
N GLY A 217 -10.41 22.78 -27.80
CA GLY A 217 -9.53 23.69 -28.52
C GLY A 217 -10.14 24.18 -29.84
N GLN A 218 -10.83 23.30 -30.58
CA GLN A 218 -11.56 23.67 -31.81
C GLN A 218 -12.76 24.58 -31.53
N GLN A 219 -13.55 24.29 -30.50
CA GLN A 219 -14.67 25.14 -30.08
C GLN A 219 -14.18 26.52 -29.59
N GLY A 220 -13.05 26.57 -28.89
CA GLY A 220 -12.39 27.84 -28.51
C GLY A 220 -11.94 28.66 -29.72
N ARG A 221 -11.42 28.00 -30.77
CA ARG A 221 -11.03 28.67 -32.02
C ARG A 221 -12.23 29.14 -32.86
N GLN A 222 -13.33 28.37 -32.89
CA GLN A 222 -14.56 28.77 -33.57
C GLN A 222 -15.25 29.94 -32.85
N ARG A 223 -15.27 29.96 -31.51
CA ARG A 223 -15.71 31.12 -30.72
C ARG A 223 -14.77 32.32 -30.87
N GLY A 224 -13.46 32.11 -30.94
CA GLY A 224 -12.47 33.17 -31.21
C GLY A 224 -12.62 33.79 -32.60
N ALA A 225 -12.90 32.99 -33.62
CA ALA A 225 -13.17 33.46 -34.99
C ALA A 225 -14.53 34.18 -35.11
N ALA A 226 -15.54 33.76 -34.34
CA ALA A 226 -16.80 34.49 -34.22
C ALA A 226 -16.65 35.80 -33.43
N SER A 227 -15.75 35.83 -32.43
CA SER A 227 -15.45 37.03 -31.64
C SER A 227 -14.60 38.05 -32.40
N GLN A 228 -13.79 37.63 -33.38
CA GLN A 228 -13.06 38.56 -34.28
C GLN A 228 -13.95 39.24 -35.32
N LYS A 229 -15.14 38.70 -35.63
CA LYS A 229 -16.14 39.40 -36.46
C LYS A 229 -17.08 40.30 -35.67
N ALA A 230 -17.02 40.28 -34.34
CA ALA A 230 -17.86 41.10 -33.46
C ALA A 230 -17.08 42.20 -32.71
N LEU A 231 -15.78 42.39 -33.00
CA LEU A 231 -14.96 43.45 -32.41
C LEU A 231 -14.58 44.48 -33.47
N THR A 232 -15.61 45.21 -33.93
CA THR A 232 -15.45 46.52 -34.56
C THR A 232 -16.31 47.52 -33.82
N PHE A 233 -16.15 47.65 -32.50
CA PHE A 233 -16.50 48.89 -31.80
C PHE A 233 -15.91 48.95 -30.37
N VAL A 234 -14.93 49.85 -30.22
CA VAL A 234 -14.65 50.73 -29.05
C VAL A 234 -14.15 50.09 -27.72
N MET A 235 -12.87 50.35 -27.43
CA MET A 235 -12.26 50.51 -26.09
C MET A 235 -12.45 51.97 -25.60
N PRO A 236 -12.08 52.42 -24.37
CA PRO A 236 -11.47 51.72 -23.21
C PRO A 236 -12.03 52.15 -21.81
N LEU A 237 -11.67 51.46 -20.71
CA LEU A 237 -11.04 52.06 -19.49
C LEU A 237 -10.74 51.02 -18.37
N VAL A 238 -9.46 50.95 -17.99
CA VAL A 238 -8.87 51.14 -16.63
C VAL A 238 -9.08 50.11 -15.49
N ALA A 239 -7.91 49.59 -15.07
CA ALA A 239 -7.34 49.37 -13.72
C ALA A 239 -7.66 48.13 -12.84
N GLU A 240 -6.53 47.51 -12.44
CA GLU A 240 -6.17 47.05 -11.07
C GLU A 240 -6.94 45.85 -10.49
N SER A 241 -6.41 44.96 -9.64
CA SER A 241 -5.11 44.75 -9.00
C SER A 241 -5.18 43.39 -8.27
N GLU A 242 -4.06 42.68 -8.28
CA GLU A 242 -3.47 41.78 -7.27
C GLU A 242 -4.27 40.88 -6.28
N LYS A 243 -3.75 39.63 -6.19
CA LYS A 243 -3.47 38.79 -5.00
C LYS A 243 -4.63 38.27 -4.12
N SER A 244 -4.76 36.94 -4.07
CA SER A 244 -4.66 36.21 -2.79
C SER A 244 -4.41 34.72 -2.99
N ARG A 245 -3.32 34.22 -2.39
CA ARG A 245 -3.01 32.81 -2.11
C ARG A 245 -3.74 32.43 -0.81
N GLY A 246 -4.36 31.25 -0.77
CA GLY A 246 -4.86 30.65 0.47
C GLY A 246 -5.78 29.48 0.20
N ALA A 247 -5.20 28.33 -0.15
CA ALA A 247 -5.92 27.08 -0.35
C ALA A 247 -6.43 26.56 1.01
N ALA A 248 -7.70 26.84 1.30
CA ALA A 248 -8.51 26.08 2.25
C ALA A 248 -9.73 25.57 1.46
N PHE A 249 -9.61 24.35 0.94
CA PHE A 249 -10.66 23.70 0.17
C PHE A 249 -11.59 22.97 1.14
N ILE A 250 -12.63 23.66 1.62
CA ILE A 250 -13.79 23.05 2.27
C ILE A 250 -14.99 23.29 1.35
N LEU A 251 -15.35 22.28 0.55
CA LEU A 251 -16.56 22.32 -0.26
C LEU A 251 -17.70 21.67 0.54
N ARG A 252 -18.45 22.51 1.26
CA ARG A 252 -19.85 22.25 1.59
C ARG A 252 -20.63 22.24 0.28
N THR A 253 -21.14 21.10 -0.15
CA THR A 253 -22.20 21.04 -1.15
C THR A 253 -23.54 20.81 -0.45
N GLN A 254 -24.26 21.90 -0.22
CA GLN A 254 -25.71 21.84 -0.02
C GLN A 254 -26.35 21.27 -1.28
N GLY A 255 -27.31 20.37 -1.05
CA GLY A 255 -27.95 19.57 -2.07
C GLY A 255 -28.60 20.39 -3.18
N ASN A 256 -28.51 19.84 -4.38
CA ASN A 256 -29.44 20.13 -5.45
C ASN A 256 -29.81 18.79 -6.09
N GLU A 257 -30.96 18.26 -5.68
CA GLU A 257 -31.59 17.12 -6.33
C GLU A 257 -32.02 17.54 -7.75
N GLY A 258 -31.79 16.67 -8.72
CA GLY A 258 -32.44 16.75 -10.03
C GLY A 258 -31.62 17.34 -11.17
N LYS A 259 -30.62 16.59 -11.64
CA LYS A 259 -30.37 16.39 -13.09
C LYS A 259 -29.45 15.20 -13.30
N ALA A 260 -30.03 14.13 -13.81
CA ALA A 260 -29.29 12.98 -14.32
C ALA A 260 -28.46 13.39 -15.55
N LEU A 261 -27.24 12.86 -15.62
CA LEU A 261 -26.34 12.81 -16.78
C LEU A 261 -25.61 14.10 -17.17
N ASP A 262 -24.83 14.68 -16.24
CA ASP A 262 -23.68 15.53 -16.59
C ASP A 262 -22.39 14.96 -15.97
N GLY A 263 -22.20 13.64 -16.09
CA GLY A 263 -20.99 12.96 -15.66
C GLY A 263 -19.83 13.30 -16.59
N VAL A 264 -18.65 13.57 -16.04
CA VAL A 264 -17.46 13.87 -16.84
C VAL A 264 -17.21 12.68 -17.79
N PRO A 265 -17.06 12.91 -19.11
CA PRO A 265 -16.82 11.83 -20.06
C PRO A 265 -15.53 11.08 -19.71
N GLY A 266 -15.65 9.84 -19.26
CA GLY A 266 -14.49 9.00 -18.91
C GLY A 266 -14.46 8.49 -17.47
N GLU A 267 -15.35 8.94 -16.58
CA GLU A 267 -15.46 8.44 -15.19
C GLU A 267 -15.68 6.92 -15.12
N GLU A 268 -16.54 6.38 -15.99
CA GLU A 268 -16.80 4.93 -16.08
C GLU A 268 -15.53 4.15 -16.49
N MET A 269 -14.75 4.69 -17.43
CA MET A 269 -13.51 4.06 -17.90
C MET A 269 -12.41 4.14 -16.83
N LEU A 270 -12.34 5.24 -16.08
CA LEU A 270 -11.47 5.35 -14.91
C LEU A 270 -11.83 4.35 -13.83
N LEU A 271 -13.12 4.21 -13.51
CA LEU A 271 -13.59 3.21 -12.55
C LEU A 271 -13.24 1.78 -13.02
N GLU A 272 -13.39 1.48 -14.32
CA GLU A 272 -12.94 0.20 -14.87
C GLU A 272 -11.43 -0.01 -14.70
N ILE A 273 -10.60 1.00 -15.02
CA ILE A 273 -9.15 0.93 -14.82
C ILE A 273 -8.82 0.60 -13.36
N HIS A 274 -9.48 1.29 -12.41
CA HIS A 274 -9.28 1.10 -10.98
C HIS A 274 -9.73 -0.29 -10.50
N LYS A 275 -10.83 -0.85 -11.04
CA LYS A 275 -11.24 -2.24 -10.77
C LYS A 275 -10.19 -3.24 -11.26
N TRP A 276 -9.64 -3.03 -12.46
CA TRP A 276 -8.60 -3.90 -13.01
C TRP A 276 -7.27 -3.78 -12.25
N LYS A 277 -6.94 -2.60 -11.72
CA LYS A 277 -5.78 -2.40 -10.83
C LYS A 277 -5.91 -3.22 -9.54
N VAL A 278 -7.06 -3.15 -8.87
CA VAL A 278 -7.33 -3.96 -7.67
C VAL A 278 -7.22 -5.45 -8.00
N ARG A 279 -7.84 -5.88 -9.11
CA ARG A 279 -7.76 -7.28 -9.54
C ARG A 279 -6.33 -7.72 -9.84
N LEU A 280 -5.50 -6.85 -10.41
CA LEU A 280 -4.09 -7.13 -10.64
C LEU A 280 -3.35 -7.33 -9.31
N GLN A 281 -3.54 -6.41 -8.36
CA GLN A 281 -2.96 -6.50 -7.01
C GLN A 281 -3.35 -7.80 -6.30
N GLU A 282 -4.62 -8.19 -6.34
CA GLU A 282 -5.09 -9.47 -5.77
C GLU A 282 -4.35 -10.68 -6.37
N VAL A 283 -4.22 -10.72 -7.71
CA VAL A 283 -3.57 -11.86 -8.40
C VAL A 283 -2.06 -11.88 -8.14
N ASP A 284 -1.42 -10.71 -8.03
CA ASP A 284 -0.01 -10.63 -7.65
C ASP A 284 0.22 -11.07 -6.20
N GLN A 285 -0.68 -10.73 -5.26
CA GLN A 285 -0.63 -11.23 -3.87
C GLN A 285 -0.78 -12.74 -3.81
N LEU A 286 -1.77 -13.29 -4.53
CA LEU A 286 -1.97 -14.73 -4.70
C LEU A 286 -0.69 -15.42 -5.22
N LYS A 287 -0.06 -14.85 -6.25
CA LYS A 287 1.17 -15.40 -6.84
C LYS A 287 2.33 -15.36 -5.84
N ALA A 288 2.44 -14.32 -5.04
CA ALA A 288 3.48 -14.20 -4.03
C ALA A 288 3.34 -15.29 -2.95
N VAL A 289 2.12 -15.54 -2.45
CA VAL A 289 1.87 -16.60 -1.45
C VAL A 289 2.16 -17.99 -2.01
N VAL A 290 1.74 -18.27 -3.25
CA VAL A 290 2.05 -19.55 -3.91
C VAL A 290 3.56 -19.76 -4.03
N ARG A 291 4.32 -18.70 -4.36
CA ARG A 291 5.79 -18.77 -4.42
C ARG A 291 6.41 -19.06 -3.05
N GLU A 292 5.99 -18.34 -2.02
CA GLU A 292 6.48 -18.53 -0.65
C GLU A 292 6.21 -19.96 -0.17
N ARG A 293 4.98 -20.44 -0.29
CA ARG A 293 4.63 -21.81 0.09
C ARG A 293 5.40 -22.84 -0.71
N SER A 294 5.53 -22.67 -2.03
CA SER A 294 6.35 -23.59 -2.84
C SER A 294 7.80 -23.66 -2.34
N ALA A 295 8.35 -22.56 -1.84
CA ALA A 295 9.70 -22.56 -1.26
C ALA A 295 9.74 -23.32 0.08
N THR A 296 8.74 -23.14 0.94
CA THR A 296 8.59 -23.89 2.20
C THR A 296 8.45 -25.39 1.94
N PHE A 297 7.61 -25.79 0.99
CA PHE A 297 7.42 -27.19 0.60
C PHE A 297 8.70 -27.81 0.05
N ARG A 298 9.45 -27.09 -0.81
CA ARG A 298 10.76 -27.55 -1.29
C ARG A 298 11.75 -27.75 -0.15
N LYS A 299 11.82 -26.80 0.79
CA LYS A 299 12.71 -26.89 1.95
C LYS A 299 12.36 -28.10 2.81
N TYR A 300 11.08 -28.26 3.15
CA TYR A 300 10.62 -29.38 3.98
C TYR A 300 10.87 -30.74 3.29
N LEU A 301 10.62 -30.84 1.98
CA LEU A 301 10.94 -32.04 1.20
C LEU A 301 12.46 -32.33 1.18
N GLN A 302 13.31 -31.29 1.08
CA GLN A 302 14.76 -31.45 1.18
C GLN A 302 15.20 -31.95 2.56
N ASP A 303 14.61 -31.41 3.62
CA ASP A 303 14.91 -31.80 5.00
C ASP A 303 14.51 -33.26 5.26
N MET A 304 13.35 -33.71 4.76
CA MET A 304 12.94 -35.12 4.86
C MET A 304 13.82 -36.07 4.05
N LEU A 305 14.26 -35.67 2.86
CA LEU A 305 15.11 -36.50 1.99
C LEU A 305 16.57 -36.57 2.46
N ARG A 306 17.03 -35.61 3.27
CA ARG A 306 18.34 -35.64 3.91
C ARG A 306 18.41 -36.61 5.10
N GLY A 307 17.28 -36.94 5.73
CA GLY A 307 17.24 -37.69 6.99
C GLY A 307 17.73 -36.83 8.17
N PRO A 308 17.51 -37.27 9.43
CA PRO A 308 18.13 -36.59 10.57
C PRO A 308 19.65 -36.70 10.43
N ASP A 309 20.35 -35.55 10.47
CA ASP A 309 21.81 -35.53 10.53
C ASP A 309 22.27 -36.37 11.73
N ASP A 310 23.09 -37.40 11.48
CA ASP A 310 23.90 -38.13 12.48
C ASP A 310 24.97 -37.20 13.09
#